data_AF-V6HVC5-F1
#
_entry.id   AF-V6HVC5-F1
#
_cell.length_a   1.000
_cell.length_b   1.000
_cell.length_c   1.000
_cell.angle_alpha   90.00
_cell.angle_beta   90.00
_cell.angle_gamma   90.00
#
_symmetry.space_group_name_H-M   'P 1'
#
loop_
_entity.id
_entity.type
_entity.pdbx_description
1 polymer ?
#
loop_
_entity_poly.entity_id
_entity_poly.type
_entity_poly.pdbx_seq_one_letter_code
_entity_poly.pdbx_strand_id
1 'polypeptide(L)'
;MSLPEYPDLFDFKYTPKGIVFHAIDFSGYSGTVNIPDSLRLYNAFFEDFEKRRIGFRVQNGSTYRETNIANIYSNDPQIPVFNKIFSQANSNIPNFNTVIKTYDFDSGGPSAPLPTSLVEWLEKNFKDVKTILIVILCIYAGWKIFGNDILGRNRR
;
A
#
# COMPACT_ATOMS: atom_id res chain seq x y z
N MET A 1 3.22 -14.25 28.45
CA MET A 1 3.42 -12.79 28.56
C MET A 1 2.10 -12.19 28.99
N SER A 2 2.04 -11.60 30.18
CA SER A 2 0.87 -10.91 30.71
C SER A 2 0.63 -9.62 29.91
N LEU A 3 -0.63 -9.31 29.61
CA LEU A 3 -1.02 -8.00 29.05
C LEU A 3 -0.50 -6.87 29.97
N PRO A 4 -0.05 -5.72 29.42
CA PRO A 4 0.32 -4.57 30.23
C PRO A 4 -0.89 -4.04 31.02
N GLU A 5 -0.66 -3.63 32.27
CA GLU A 5 -1.66 -3.14 33.26
C GLU A 5 -2.27 -1.75 32.92
N TYR A 6 -2.59 -1.48 31.66
CA TYR A 6 -3.19 -0.19 31.25
C TYR A 6 -4.50 -0.35 30.47
N PRO A 7 -5.49 -1.10 30.99
CA PRO A 7 -6.69 -1.41 30.23
C PRO A 7 -7.55 -0.17 29.88
N ASP A 8 -7.44 0.92 30.63
CA ASP A 8 -8.28 2.12 30.46
C ASP A 8 -7.78 3.08 29.37
N LEU A 9 -6.53 2.95 28.92
CA LEU A 9 -5.91 3.82 27.91
C LEU A 9 -5.99 3.25 26.48
N PHE A 10 -6.31 1.97 26.36
CA PHE A 10 -6.37 1.25 25.09
C PHE A 10 -7.82 0.83 24.79
N ASP A 11 -8.31 1.24 23.64
CA ASP A 11 -9.56 0.72 23.10
C ASP A 11 -9.29 -0.64 22.44
N PHE A 12 -9.42 -1.70 23.24
CA PHE A 12 -9.36 -3.09 22.75
C PHE A 12 -10.55 -3.45 21.85
N LYS A 13 -11.54 -2.56 21.68
CA LYS A 13 -12.64 -2.70 20.72
C LYS A 13 -12.36 -1.97 19.40
N TYR A 14 -11.11 -1.55 19.14
CA TYR A 14 -10.75 -1.03 17.83
C TYR A 14 -11.05 -2.08 16.76
N THR A 15 -12.09 -1.82 15.97
CA THR A 15 -12.37 -2.56 14.74
C THR A 15 -11.67 -1.81 13.61
N PRO A 16 -10.60 -2.35 13.03
CA PRO A 16 -9.97 -1.75 11.87
C PRO A 16 -11.00 -1.51 10.77
N LYS A 17 -10.94 -0.33 10.14
CA LYS A 17 -11.79 -0.04 8.98
C LYS A 17 -11.33 -0.89 7.79
N GLY A 18 -10.02 -1.11 7.70
CA GLY A 18 -9.38 -1.88 6.66
C GLY A 18 -8.39 -2.91 7.17
N ILE A 19 -7.44 -3.23 6.31
CA ILE A 19 -6.34 -4.13 6.63
C ILE A 19 -5.27 -3.31 7.35
N VAL A 20 -4.83 -3.78 8.51
CA VAL A 20 -3.71 -3.16 9.22
C VAL A 20 -2.39 -3.72 8.69
N PHE A 21 -1.43 -2.85 8.51
CA PHE A 21 -0.08 -3.17 8.07
C PHE A 21 0.93 -2.69 9.09
N HIS A 22 1.95 -3.51 9.34
CA HIS A 22 3.17 -3.07 10.01
C HIS A 22 4.13 -2.54 8.94
N ALA A 23 4.69 -1.34 9.16
CA ALA A 23 5.60 -0.70 8.25
C ALA A 23 6.96 -0.41 8.89
N ILE A 24 8.01 -0.61 8.10
CA ILE A 24 9.34 -0.02 8.31
C ILE A 24 9.49 1.11 7.28
N ASP A 25 9.63 2.32 7.78
CA ASP A 25 9.83 3.54 7.03
C ASP A 25 11.30 3.97 7.13
N PHE A 26 11.97 4.01 5.99
CA PHE A 26 13.36 4.41 5.83
C PHE A 26 13.49 5.68 4.99
N SER A 27 12.44 6.51 4.94
CA SER A 27 12.47 7.82 4.28
C SER A 27 13.48 8.78 4.90
N GLY A 28 13.79 8.61 6.19
CA GLY A 28 14.81 9.39 6.90
C GLY A 28 16.25 9.08 6.50
N TYR A 29 16.50 8.03 5.71
CA TYR A 29 17.82 7.66 5.22
C TYR A 29 17.88 7.76 3.70
N SER A 30 18.83 8.52 3.17
CA SER A 30 19.00 8.76 1.73
C SER A 30 19.87 7.71 1.01
N GLY A 31 20.53 6.83 1.75
CA GLY A 31 21.39 5.80 1.17
C GLY A 31 20.63 4.57 0.67
N THR A 32 21.41 3.59 0.20
CA THR A 32 20.90 2.29 -0.23
C THR A 32 20.48 1.46 0.97
N VAL A 33 19.26 0.92 0.90
CA VAL A 33 18.70 0.00 1.88
C VAL A 33 18.64 -1.39 1.25
N ASN A 34 19.11 -2.39 1.98
CA ASN A 34 19.02 -3.78 1.60
C ASN A 34 17.68 -4.37 2.09
N ILE A 35 16.91 -4.98 1.19
CA ILE A 35 15.64 -5.64 1.52
C ILE A 35 15.83 -7.15 1.30
N PRO A 36 16.05 -7.94 2.36
CA PRO A 36 16.23 -9.39 2.23
C PRO A 36 15.01 -10.09 1.64
N ASP A 37 15.25 -11.10 0.79
CA ASP A 37 14.16 -11.91 0.19
C ASP A 37 13.32 -12.63 1.25
N SER A 38 13.89 -12.93 2.42
CA SER A 38 13.14 -13.51 3.54
C SER A 38 12.00 -12.61 4.04
N LEU A 39 12.08 -11.29 3.87
CA LEU A 39 10.99 -10.36 4.22
C LEU A 39 9.82 -10.47 3.24
N ARG A 40 10.10 -10.80 1.97
CA ARG A 40 9.08 -10.94 0.90
C ARG A 40 8.13 -12.12 1.13
N LEU A 41 8.49 -13.04 2.03
CA LEU A 41 7.67 -14.20 2.41
C LEU A 41 6.57 -13.84 3.41
N TYR A 42 6.58 -12.64 3.98
CA TYR A 42 5.57 -12.23 4.95
C TYR A 42 4.23 -11.96 4.26
N ASN A 43 3.15 -12.18 5.00
CA ASN A 43 1.80 -12.10 4.47
C ASN A 43 1.49 -10.72 3.87
N ALA A 44 1.05 -10.69 2.62
CA ALA A 44 0.77 -9.47 1.86
C ALA A 44 1.88 -8.42 1.99
N PHE A 45 3.14 -8.88 1.91
CA PHE A 45 4.30 -8.01 1.88
C PHE A 45 4.17 -6.94 0.79
N PHE A 46 4.57 -5.72 1.09
CA PHE A 46 4.55 -4.62 0.14
C PHE A 46 5.85 -3.82 0.18
N GLU A 47 6.16 -3.21 -0.97
CA GLU A 47 7.24 -2.24 -1.14
C GLU A 47 6.65 -0.97 -1.75
N ASP A 48 6.76 0.14 -1.02
CA ASP A 48 6.39 1.47 -1.49
C ASP A 48 7.67 2.29 -1.63
N PHE A 49 8.20 2.29 -2.85
CA PHE A 49 9.45 2.97 -3.18
C PHE A 49 9.33 4.49 -3.10
N GLU A 50 8.15 5.05 -3.40
CA GLU A 50 7.91 6.50 -3.35
C GLU A 50 8.01 7.02 -1.92
N LYS A 51 7.38 6.31 -0.98
CA LYS A 51 7.41 6.69 0.44
C LYS A 51 8.50 5.99 1.22
N ARG A 52 9.38 5.24 0.54
CA ARG A 52 10.54 4.54 1.12
C ARG A 52 10.16 3.69 2.33
N ARG A 53 9.21 2.79 2.13
CA ARG A 53 8.68 1.94 3.19
C ARG A 53 8.38 0.53 2.69
N ILE A 54 8.61 -0.43 3.55
CA ILE A 54 8.23 -1.83 3.35
C ILE A 54 7.39 -2.29 4.53
N GLY A 55 6.64 -3.36 4.35
CA GLY A 55 5.84 -3.87 5.44
C GLY A 55 5.09 -5.14 5.08
N PHE A 56 4.27 -5.58 6.02
CA PHE A 56 3.43 -6.76 5.85
C PHE A 56 2.10 -6.56 6.57
N ARG A 57 1.09 -7.34 6.16
CA ARG A 57 -0.22 -7.35 6.80
C ARG A 57 -0.13 -8.04 8.15
N VAL A 58 -0.55 -7.36 9.22
CA VAL A 58 -0.64 -7.97 10.55
C VAL A 58 -1.84 -8.92 10.63
N GLN A 59 -1.75 -9.90 11.52
CA GLN A 59 -2.81 -10.87 11.76
C GLN A 59 -4.09 -10.20 12.31
N ASN A 60 -5.25 -10.75 11.98
CA ASN A 60 -6.51 -10.24 12.50
C ASN A 60 -6.58 -10.48 14.02
N GLY A 61 -7.03 -9.46 14.76
CA GLY A 61 -7.21 -9.55 16.22
C GLY A 61 -5.97 -9.20 17.05
N SER A 62 -4.84 -8.89 16.41
CA SER A 62 -3.63 -8.43 17.10
C SER A 62 -3.55 -6.90 17.23
N THR A 63 -4.58 -6.16 16.80
CA THR A 63 -4.54 -4.69 16.67
C THR A 63 -5.34 -3.99 17.75
N TYR A 64 -4.79 -2.92 18.31
CA TYR A 64 -5.44 -2.06 19.30
C TYR A 64 -5.10 -0.59 19.03
N ARG A 65 -5.94 0.33 19.52
CA ARG A 65 -5.75 1.77 19.35
C ARG A 65 -5.73 2.45 20.72
N GLU A 66 -4.91 3.48 20.89
CA GLU A 66 -4.96 4.34 22.07
C GLU A 66 -6.18 5.26 22.01
N THR A 67 -6.93 5.37 23.10
CA THR A 67 -8.24 6.06 23.11
C THR A 67 -8.14 7.56 22.77
N ASN A 68 -6.97 8.18 22.98
CA ASN A 68 -6.73 9.62 22.77
C ASN A 68 -5.79 9.95 21.60
N ILE A 69 -5.21 8.95 20.94
CA ILE A 69 -4.23 9.12 19.87
C ILE A 69 -4.66 8.24 18.71
N ALA A 70 -4.70 8.76 17.49
CA ALA A 70 -5.07 7.99 16.29
C ALA A 70 -4.04 6.91 15.90
N ASN A 71 -3.06 6.63 16.77
CA ASN A 71 -2.04 5.61 16.55
C ASN A 71 -2.63 4.22 16.72
N ILE A 72 -2.28 3.34 15.78
CA ILE A 72 -2.63 1.93 15.81
C ILE A 72 -1.38 1.18 16.25
N TYR A 73 -1.59 0.18 17.07
CA TYR A 73 -0.55 -0.70 17.56
C TYR A 73 -0.97 -2.14 17.35
N SER A 74 0.01 -3.00 17.16
CA SER A 74 -0.20 -4.42 16.94
C SER A 74 0.74 -5.24 17.82
N ASN A 75 0.22 -6.31 18.41
CA ASN A 75 0.99 -7.29 19.16
C ASN A 75 1.31 -8.54 18.33
N ASP A 76 1.28 -8.42 17.00
CA ASP A 76 1.58 -9.53 16.09
C ASP A 76 3.00 -10.07 16.37
N PRO A 77 3.16 -11.36 16.69
CA PRO A 77 4.45 -11.95 17.06
C PRO A 77 5.47 -11.93 15.91
N GLN A 78 5.04 -11.69 14.68
CA GLN A 78 5.92 -11.58 13.52
C GLN A 78 6.66 -10.24 13.46
N ILE A 79 6.15 -9.18 14.12
CA ILE A 79 6.73 -7.82 14.08
C ILE A 79 8.18 -7.79 14.60
N PRO A 80 8.51 -8.33 15.80
CA PRO A 80 9.89 -8.31 16.29
C PRO A 80 10.85 -9.06 15.37
N VAL A 81 10.39 -10.15 14.73
CA VAL A 81 11.20 -10.94 13.81
C VAL A 81 11.45 -10.18 12.51
N PHE A 82 10.40 -9.56 11.94
CA PHE A 82 10.48 -8.74 10.74
C PHE A 82 11.48 -7.59 10.92
N ASN A 83 11.34 -6.83 12.02
CA ASN A 83 12.21 -5.70 12.35
C ASN A 83 13.66 -6.14 12.57
N LYS A 84 13.85 -7.29 13.24
CA LYS A 84 15.18 -7.87 13.44
C LYS A 84 15.86 -8.20 12.11
N ILE A 85 15.18 -8.93 11.22
CA ILE A 85 15.74 -9.29 9.90
C ILE A 85 16.15 -8.03 9.12
N PHE A 86 15.28 -7.02 9.07
CA PHE A 86 15.58 -5.77 8.39
C PHE A 86 16.77 -5.03 9.01
N SER A 87 16.81 -4.93 10.34
CA SER A 87 17.92 -4.24 11.05
C SER A 87 19.27 -4.95 10.86
N GLN A 88 19.29 -6.29 10.86
CA GLN A 88 20.50 -7.07 10.64
C GLN A 88 21.05 -6.90 9.23
N ALA A 89 20.17 -6.83 8.23
CA ALA A 89 20.56 -6.61 6.84
C ALA A 89 21.07 -5.20 6.54
N ASN A 90 20.82 -4.25 7.44
CA ASN A 90 21.10 -2.82 7.29
C ASN A 90 21.90 -2.25 8.47
N SER A 91 22.72 -3.08 9.11
CA SER A 91 23.51 -2.68 10.30
C SER A 91 24.53 -1.58 10.01
N ASN A 92 24.81 -1.30 8.73
CA ASN A 92 25.69 -0.26 8.26
C ASN A 92 25.05 1.14 8.23
N ILE A 93 23.73 1.26 8.44
CA ILE A 93 23.04 2.57 8.43
C ILE A 93 23.40 3.34 9.72
N PRO A 94 24.01 4.53 9.63
CA PRO A 94 24.31 5.34 10.80
C PRO A 94 23.02 5.89 11.42
N ASN A 95 22.98 5.98 12.75
CA ASN A 95 21.83 6.48 13.50
C ASN A 95 20.51 5.76 13.17
N PHE A 96 20.57 4.43 12.98
CA PHE A 96 19.45 3.59 12.55
C PHE A 96 18.12 3.92 13.24
N ASN A 97 18.11 3.99 14.58
CA ASN A 97 16.90 4.24 15.37
C ASN A 97 16.30 5.65 15.18
N THR A 98 17.06 6.58 14.60
CA THR A 98 16.61 7.95 14.33
C THR A 98 16.05 8.07 12.91
N VAL A 99 16.67 7.38 11.95
CA VAL A 99 16.35 7.49 10.52
C VAL A 99 15.37 6.43 10.02
N ILE A 100 15.25 5.32 10.76
CA ILE A 100 14.31 4.23 10.51
C ILE A 100 13.20 4.31 11.53
N LYS A 101 11.96 4.39 11.06
CA LYS A 101 10.75 4.40 11.90
C LYS A 101 9.94 3.14 11.66
N THR A 102 9.30 2.63 12.69
CA THR A 102 8.37 1.51 12.58
C THR A 102 7.03 1.90 13.16
N TYR A 103 5.94 1.63 12.44
CA TYR A 103 4.59 1.96 12.89
C TYR A 103 3.57 1.08 12.19
N ASP A 104 2.38 0.99 12.80
CA ASP A 104 1.25 0.32 12.18
C ASP A 104 0.28 1.34 11.61
N PHE A 105 -0.34 1.01 10.48
CA PHE A 105 -1.34 1.85 9.87
C PHE A 105 -2.50 1.03 9.29
N ASP A 106 -3.69 1.60 9.34
CA ASP A 106 -4.88 1.05 8.68
C ASP A 106 -4.88 1.53 7.22
N SER A 107 -5.05 0.60 6.28
CA SER A 107 -5.13 0.94 4.86
C SER A 107 -6.35 1.81 4.51
N GLY A 108 -7.34 1.91 5.40
CA GLY A 108 -8.54 2.72 5.21
C GLY A 108 -9.49 2.22 4.11
N GLY A 109 -9.13 1.12 3.44
CA GLY A 109 -9.97 0.40 2.48
C GLY A 109 -10.80 -0.70 3.16
N PRO A 110 -11.63 -1.45 2.43
CA PRO A 110 -12.36 -2.58 3.01
C PRO A 110 -11.39 -3.62 3.60
N SER A 111 -11.71 -4.12 4.80
CA SER A 111 -10.90 -5.07 5.59
C SER A 111 -10.83 -6.49 5.00
N ALA A 112 -11.63 -6.78 3.98
CA ALA A 112 -11.60 -8.03 3.22
C ALA A 112 -10.77 -7.85 1.93
N PRO A 113 -9.88 -8.81 1.59
CA PRO A 113 -9.31 -8.84 0.25
C PRO A 113 -10.47 -8.88 -0.76
N LEU A 114 -10.41 -8.01 -1.78
CA LEU A 114 -11.39 -8.09 -2.87
C LEU A 114 -11.33 -9.50 -3.47
N PRO A 115 -12.47 -10.14 -3.77
CA PRO A 115 -12.47 -11.43 -4.43
C PRO A 115 -11.64 -11.36 -5.70
N THR A 116 -10.80 -12.37 -5.97
CA THR A 116 -9.93 -12.41 -7.15
C THR A 116 -10.72 -12.19 -8.45
N SER A 117 -11.94 -12.73 -8.50
CA SER A 117 -12.88 -12.54 -9.61
C SER A 117 -13.28 -11.08 -9.85
N LEU A 118 -13.33 -10.28 -8.80
CA LEU A 118 -13.70 -8.86 -8.85
C LEU A 118 -12.51 -8.00 -9.31
N VAL A 119 -11.29 -8.38 -8.91
CA VAL A 119 -10.04 -7.77 -9.38
C VAL A 119 -9.83 -8.05 -10.87
N GLU A 120 -9.95 -9.31 -11.29
CA GLU A 120 -9.85 -9.72 -12.70
C GLU A 120 -10.91 -9.03 -13.57
N TRP A 121 -12.15 -8.91 -13.06
CA TRP A 121 -13.21 -8.20 -13.74
C TRP A 121 -12.91 -6.70 -13.88
N LEU A 122 -12.39 -6.05 -12.83
CA LEU A 122 -12.01 -4.64 -12.88
C LEU A 122 -10.88 -4.38 -13.88
N GLU A 123 -9.81 -5.19 -13.86
CA GLU A 123 -8.68 -5.05 -14.79
C GLU A 123 -9.10 -5.23 -16.25
N LYS A 124 -9.95 -6.24 -16.52
CA LYS A 124 -10.46 -6.50 -17.87
C LYS A 124 -11.31 -5.33 -18.38
N ASN A 125 -12.28 -4.87 -17.57
CA ASN A 125 -13.18 -3.79 -18.00
C ASN A 125 -12.47 -2.43 -18.09
N PHE A 126 -11.53 -2.11 -17.20
CA PHE A 126 -10.78 -0.85 -17.30
C PHE A 126 -9.91 -0.80 -18.56
N LYS A 127 -9.31 -1.93 -18.94
CA LYS A 127 -8.52 -2.03 -20.18
C LYS A 127 -9.39 -1.82 -21.41
N ASP A 128 -10.58 -2.42 -21.42
CA ASP A 128 -11.54 -2.28 -22.52
C ASP A 128 -12.07 -0.84 -22.62
N VAL A 129 -12.44 -0.22 -21.49
CA VAL A 129 -12.92 1.17 -21.44
C VAL A 129 -11.84 2.16 -21.91
N LYS A 130 -10.59 2.00 -21.46
CA LYS A 130 -9.48 2.84 -21.91
C LYS A 130 -9.24 2.71 -23.41
N THR A 131 -9.32 1.48 -23.93
CA THR A 131 -9.14 1.21 -25.37
C THR A 131 -10.28 1.82 -26.19
N ILE A 132 -11.52 1.68 -25.75
CA ILE A 132 -12.70 2.27 -26.40
C ILE A 132 -12.60 3.80 -26.41
N LEU A 133 -12.22 4.43 -25.30
CA LEU A 133 -12.01 5.87 -25.23
C LEU A 133 -10.93 6.35 -26.21
N ILE A 134 -9.81 5.64 -26.31
CA ILE A 134 -8.73 5.96 -27.26
C ILE A 134 -9.22 5.80 -28.71
N VAL A 135 -9.93 4.72 -29.03
CA VAL A 135 -10.46 4.49 -30.38
C VAL A 135 -11.45 5.58 -30.78
N ILE A 136 -12.36 5.97 -29.88
CA ILE A 136 -13.30 7.08 -30.12
C ILE A 136 -12.54 8.39 -30.34
N LEU A 137 -11.52 8.67 -29.53
CA LEU A 137 -10.68 9.86 -29.68
C LEU A 137 -9.94 9.86 -31.04
N CYS A 138 -9.40 8.72 -31.46
CA CYS A 138 -8.71 8.57 -32.74
C CYS A 138 -9.65 8.71 -33.94
N ILE A 139 -10.85 8.13 -33.88
CA ILE A 139 -11.89 8.29 -34.92
C ILE A 139 -12.32 9.76 -35.01
N TYR A 140 -12.55 10.40 -33.87
CA TYR A 140 -12.91 11.83 -33.83
C TYR A 140 -11.79 12.72 -34.37
N ALA A 141 -10.54 12.47 -33.97
CA ALA A 141 -9.39 13.22 -34.47
C ALA A 141 -9.18 13.00 -35.98
N GLY A 142 -9.27 11.76 -36.47
CA GLY A 142 -9.19 11.43 -37.89
C GLY A 142 -10.29 12.10 -38.70
N TRP A 143 -11.53 12.11 -38.21
CA TRP A 143 -12.64 12.80 -38.85
C TRP A 143 -12.45 14.33 -38.83
N LYS A 144 -11.90 14.91 -37.77
CA LYS A 144 -11.65 16.35 -37.68
C LYS A 144 -10.51 16.80 -38.61
N ILE A 145 -9.48 15.98 -38.79
CA ILE A 145 -8.32 16.30 -39.64
C ILE A 145 -8.62 16.05 -41.12
N PHE A 146 -9.23 14.91 -41.46
CA PHE A 146 -9.43 14.48 -42.85
C PHE A 146 -10.88 14.55 -43.34
N GLY A 147 -11.85 14.74 -42.45
CA GLY A 147 -13.27 14.78 -42.81
C GLY A 147 -13.63 15.95 -43.73
N ASN A 148 -12.92 17.07 -43.64
CA ASN A 148 -13.10 18.20 -44.56
C ASN A 148 -12.60 17.90 -45.98
N ASP A 149 -11.55 17.08 -46.13
CA ASP A 149 -11.01 16.67 -47.42
C ASP A 149 -11.89 15.59 -48.09
N ILE A 150 -12.47 14.68 -47.29
CA ILE A 150 -13.36 13.61 -47.77
C ILE A 150 -14.76 14.12 -48.12
N LEU A 151 -15.30 15.11 -47.38
CA LEU A 151 -16.63 15.68 -47.63
C LEU A 151 -16.69 16.67 -48.80
N GLY A 152 -15.60 16.81 -49.57
CA GLY A 152 -15.63 17.44 -50.89
C GLY A 152 -16.35 18.78 -50.89
N ARG A 153 -15.91 19.73 -50.06
CA ARG A 153 -16.41 21.11 -50.11
C ARG A 153 -15.78 21.86 -51.29
N ASN A 154 -16.04 21.36 -52.50
CA ASN A 154 -15.92 22.12 -53.73
C ASN A 154 -17.07 23.14 -53.78
N ARG A 155 -16.81 24.35 -53.28
CA ARG A 155 -17.52 25.60 -53.59
C ARG A 155 -16.45 26.69 -53.48
N ARG A 156 -15.88 27.24 -54.57
CA ARG A 156 -16.51 28.22 -55.49
C ARG A 156 -17.64 29.00 -54.83
#